data_AF-A0A1J4UKS3-F1
#
_entry.id   AF-A0A1J4UKS3-F1
#
_cell.length_a   1.000
_cell.length_b   1.000
_cell.length_c   1.000
_cell.angle_alpha   90.00
_cell.angle_beta   90.00
_cell.angle_gamma   90.00
#
_symmetry.space_group_name_H-M   'P 1'
#
loop_
_entity.id
_entity.type
_entity.pdbx_description
1 polymer ?
#
loop_
_entity_poly.entity_id
_entity_poly.type
_entity_poly.pdbx_seq_one_letter_code
_entity_poly.pdbx_strand_id
1 'polypeptide(L)'
;MLVDANLSSGRYGQVKLEISGVVVTDSYGDHEAKLPSGDLKIVDGFEVLENSTTAVTFDFRADQSLHVTGNGLYILAPVVYVQERQRAQVDTRDPANVKINGGRAGTDFEVGMDENGNVGVGNRIPASANLSIGDDGRVRVGNAFGYGRP
;
A
#
# COMPACT_ATOMS: atom_id res chain seq x y z
N MET A 1 -7.22 9.14 -5.81
CA MET A 1 -6.68 10.29 -5.06
C MET A 1 -5.64 10.96 -5.95
N LEU A 2 -5.72 12.28 -6.15
CA LEU A 2 -4.71 13.05 -6.88
C LEU A 2 -4.09 14.06 -5.90
N VAL A 3 -2.76 14.10 -5.85
CA VAL A 3 -2.00 15.07 -5.06
C VAL A 3 -1.02 15.76 -6.00
N ASP A 4 -1.02 17.09 -5.98
CA ASP A 4 -0.07 17.93 -6.70
C ASP A 4 0.75 18.74 -5.68
N ALA A 5 2.06 18.81 -5.87
CA ALA A 5 2.97 19.51 -4.98
C ALA A 5 4.15 20.11 -5.76
N ASN A 6 4.45 21.38 -5.51
CA ASN A 6 5.63 22.05 -6.05
C ASN A 6 6.82 21.78 -5.14
N LEU A 7 7.74 20.94 -5.61
CA LEU A 7 8.93 20.49 -4.90
C LEU A 7 10.20 21.06 -5.55
N SER A 8 11.25 21.24 -4.75
CA SER A 8 12.56 21.58 -5.31
C SER A 8 13.14 20.37 -6.05
N SER A 9 14.03 20.62 -6.99
CA SER A 9 14.72 19.52 -7.66
C SER A 9 15.60 18.76 -6.66
N GLY A 10 15.60 17.43 -6.76
CA GLY A 10 16.34 16.57 -5.86
C GLY A 10 15.73 15.19 -5.70
N ARG A 11 16.40 14.37 -4.87
CA ARG A 11 15.95 13.03 -4.54
C ARG A 11 15.17 13.04 -3.23
N TYR A 12 13.94 12.57 -3.30
CA TYR A 12 13.06 12.40 -2.16
C TYR A 12 13.08 10.94 -1.76
N GLY A 13 13.41 10.63 -0.51
CA GLY A 13 13.64 9.24 -0.06
C GLY A 13 12.41 8.52 0.49
N GLN A 14 11.29 9.22 0.67
CA GLN A 14 10.12 8.64 1.35
C GLN A 14 8.82 9.30 0.92
N VAL A 15 7.78 8.49 0.80
CA VAL A 15 6.37 8.90 0.78
C VAL A 15 5.68 8.30 2.00
N LYS A 16 5.02 9.14 2.80
CA LYS A 16 4.26 8.71 3.98
C LYS A 16 2.78 9.05 3.79
N LEU A 17 1.92 8.05 3.87
CA LEU A 17 0.47 8.21 3.91
C LEU A 17 -0.01 7.89 5.32
N GLU A 18 -0.70 8.85 5.92
CA GLU A 18 -1.35 8.68 7.22
C GLU A 18 -2.76 8.13 7.00
N ILE A 19 -3.08 7.00 7.61
CA ILE A 19 -4.35 6.31 7.42
C ILE A 19 -5.15 6.42 8.72
N SER A 20 -6.20 7.24 8.70
CA SER A 20 -7.02 7.50 9.89
C SER A 20 -7.93 6.32 10.28
N GLY A 21 -8.22 5.43 9.34
CA GLY A 21 -9.07 4.26 9.56
C GLY A 21 -9.31 3.51 8.25
N VAL A 22 -9.69 2.24 8.37
CA VAL A 22 -10.02 1.38 7.23
C VAL A 22 -11.38 0.76 7.47
N VAL A 23 -12.28 0.91 6.51
CA VAL A 23 -13.62 0.31 6.54
C VAL A 23 -13.75 -0.67 5.39
N VAL A 24 -14.23 -1.88 5.69
CA VAL A 24 -14.57 -2.92 4.73
C VAL A 24 -16.08 -3.05 4.69
N THR A 25 -16.68 -2.84 3.53
CA THR A 25 -18.12 -3.02 3.32
C THR A 25 -18.37 -4.40 2.70
N ASP A 26 -19.13 -5.23 3.41
CA ASP A 26 -19.61 -6.52 2.90
C ASP A 26 -21.15 -6.58 2.89
N SER A 27 -21.72 -7.76 2.62
CA SER A 27 -23.18 -7.95 2.59
C SER A 27 -23.90 -7.71 3.94
N TYR A 28 -23.15 -7.66 5.04
CA TYR A 28 -23.65 -7.47 6.40
C TYR A 28 -23.42 -6.05 6.93
N GLY A 29 -22.70 -5.20 6.19
CA GLY A 29 -22.52 -3.79 6.50
C GLY A 29 -21.05 -3.36 6.50
N ASP A 30 -20.78 -2.27 7.21
CA ASP A 30 -19.45 -1.68 7.35
C ASP A 30 -18.73 -2.26 8.57
N HIS A 31 -17.51 -2.74 8.37
CA HIS A 31 -16.65 -3.31 9.40
C HIS A 31 -15.32 -2.58 9.45
N GLU A 32 -14.83 -2.31 10.65
CA GLU A 32 -13.49 -1.75 10.82
C GLU A 32 -12.43 -2.84 10.55
N ALA A 33 -11.45 -2.51 9.71
CA ALA A 33 -10.32 -3.38 9.45
C ALA A 33 -9.08 -2.90 10.20
N LYS A 34 -8.34 -3.86 10.76
CA LYS A 34 -7.10 -3.57 11.47
C LYS A 34 -5.97 -3.30 10.47
N LEU A 35 -5.39 -2.11 10.56
CA LEU A 35 -4.11 -1.77 9.92
C LEU A 35 -2.96 -2.00 10.93
N PRO A 36 -1.92 -2.78 10.60
CA PRO A 36 -0.81 -3.06 11.52
C PRO A 36 -0.06 -1.83 12.05
N SER A 37 0.25 -0.84 11.20
CA SER A 37 1.08 0.33 11.56
C SER A 37 0.33 1.65 11.77
N GLY A 38 -0.91 1.79 11.26
CA GLY A 38 -1.61 3.08 11.21
C GLY A 38 -1.10 4.04 10.11
N ASP A 39 0.08 3.78 9.53
CA ASP A 39 0.65 4.55 8.44
C ASP A 39 1.32 3.69 7.37
N LEU A 40 1.27 4.14 6.11
CA LEU A 40 1.95 3.50 4.99
C LEU A 40 3.19 4.33 4.63
N LYS A 41 4.37 3.80 4.96
CA LYS A 41 5.67 4.42 4.68
C LYS A 41 6.36 3.70 3.53
N ILE A 42 6.43 4.34 2.37
CA ILE A 42 7.14 3.83 1.21
C ILE A 42 8.52 4.49 1.21
N VAL A 43 9.57 3.71 1.48
CA VAL A 43 10.96 4.18 1.70
C VAL A 43 11.83 4.00 0.45
N ASP A 44 11.21 3.86 -0.72
CA ASP A 44 11.94 3.95 -1.97
C ASP A 44 11.71 5.32 -2.58
N GLY A 45 12.82 5.96 -2.94
CA GLY A 45 12.81 7.36 -3.30
C GLY A 45 12.33 7.59 -4.73
N PHE A 46 12.01 8.84 -5.04
CA PHE A 46 11.78 9.32 -6.40
C PHE A 46 12.62 10.56 -6.66
N GLU A 47 12.87 10.85 -7.93
CA GLU A 47 13.64 12.01 -8.33
C GLU A 47 12.72 13.09 -8.93
N VAL A 48 12.85 14.31 -8.43
CA VAL A 48 12.22 15.50 -9.01
C VAL A 48 13.29 16.21 -9.83
N LEU A 49 13.16 16.17 -11.15
CA LEU A 49 14.05 16.90 -12.05
C LEU A 49 13.59 18.34 -12.21
N GLU A 50 14.55 19.25 -12.35
CA GLU A 50 14.29 20.67 -12.52
C GLU A 50 13.39 20.95 -13.72
N ASN A 51 12.43 21.87 -13.55
CA ASN A 51 11.46 22.28 -14.58
C ASN A 51 10.70 21.11 -15.23
N SER A 52 10.42 20.06 -14.47
CA SER A 52 9.70 18.89 -14.98
C SER A 52 8.72 18.33 -13.95
N THR A 53 7.75 17.57 -14.45
CA THR A 53 6.80 16.83 -13.61
C THR A 53 7.24 15.38 -13.49
N THR A 54 7.43 14.93 -12.26
CA THR A 54 7.52 13.51 -11.92
C THR A 54 6.15 13.04 -11.45
N ALA A 55 5.59 12.05 -12.13
CA ALA A 55 4.37 11.40 -11.70
C ALA A 55 4.71 10.10 -10.97
N VAL A 56 4.16 9.91 -9.77
CA VAL A 56 4.28 8.66 -9.01
C VAL A 56 2.90 8.07 -8.87
N THR A 57 2.71 6.86 -9.39
CA THR A 57 1.45 6.11 -9.31
C THR A 57 1.58 5.05 -8.24
N PHE A 58 0.61 5.04 -7.31
CA PHE A 58 0.47 4.03 -6.26
C PHE A 58 -0.76 3.19 -6.58
N ASP A 59 -0.55 1.93 -6.95
CA ASP A 59 -1.61 0.97 -7.25
C ASP A 59 -1.77 -0.01 -6.09
N PHE A 60 -2.93 0.02 -5.43
CA PHE A 60 -3.23 -0.78 -4.25
C PHE A 60 -3.89 -2.09 -4.66
N ARG A 61 -3.21 -3.22 -4.43
CA ARG A 61 -3.74 -4.55 -4.72
C ARG A 61 -4.65 -5.03 -3.61
N ALA A 62 -5.92 -4.68 -3.68
CA ALA A 62 -6.91 -5.00 -2.65
C ALA A 62 -7.02 -6.51 -2.37
N ASP A 63 -6.91 -7.35 -3.40
CA ASP A 63 -6.94 -8.81 -3.32
C ASP A 63 -5.76 -9.40 -2.51
N GLN A 64 -4.63 -8.71 -2.51
CA GLN A 64 -3.43 -9.09 -1.75
C GLN A 64 -3.32 -8.34 -0.42
N SER A 65 -4.11 -7.29 -0.23
CA SER A 65 -4.03 -6.42 0.94
C SER A 65 -5.04 -6.75 2.03
N LEU A 66 -6.19 -7.33 1.67
CA LEU A 66 -7.27 -7.62 2.59
C LEU A 66 -7.22 -9.08 3.04
N HIS A 67 -7.20 -9.28 4.35
CA HIS A 67 -7.22 -10.59 4.97
C HIS A 67 -8.38 -10.73 5.96
N VAL A 68 -8.96 -11.93 6.00
CA VAL A 68 -9.99 -12.31 6.97
C VAL A 68 -9.39 -13.29 7.95
N THR A 69 -9.50 -12.98 9.23
CA THR A 69 -9.05 -13.84 10.34
C THR A 69 -9.99 -15.02 10.53
N GLY A 70 -9.54 -16.05 11.26
CA GLY A 70 -10.38 -17.22 11.57
C GLY A 70 -11.65 -16.92 12.37
N ASN A 71 -11.72 -15.76 13.03
CA ASN A 71 -12.88 -15.27 13.77
C ASN A 71 -13.67 -14.18 13.03
N GLY A 72 -13.41 -13.96 11.74
CA GLY A 72 -14.19 -13.06 10.89
C GLY A 72 -13.83 -11.57 10.99
N LEU A 73 -12.76 -11.21 11.71
CA LEU A 73 -12.22 -9.85 11.72
C LEU A 73 -11.38 -9.58 10.47
N TYR A 74 -11.37 -8.32 10.03
CA TYR A 74 -10.62 -7.88 8.86
C TYR A 74 -9.26 -7.29 9.26
N ILE A 75 -8.23 -7.62 8.49
CA ILE A 75 -6.90 -7.02 8.55
C ILE A 75 -6.57 -6.46 7.17
N LEU A 76 -6.17 -5.19 7.11
CA LEU A 76 -5.64 -4.58 5.89
C LEU A 76 -4.12 -4.45 6.05
N ALA A 77 -3.36 -5.23 5.28
CA ALA A 77 -1.92 -5.12 5.14
C ALA A 77 -1.60 -4.70 3.69
N PRO A 78 -1.50 -3.39 3.38
CA PRO A 78 -1.43 -2.89 2.01
C PRO A 78 -0.27 -3.50 1.22
N VAL A 79 -0.56 -3.96 0.01
CA VAL A 79 0.41 -4.28 -1.04
C VAL A 79 0.22 -3.25 -2.16
N VAL A 80 1.29 -2.51 -2.43
CA VAL A 80 1.27 -1.35 -3.33
C VAL A 80 2.34 -1.51 -4.40
N TYR A 81 1.91 -1.44 -5.66
CA TYR A 81 2.80 -1.31 -6.80
C TYR A 81 3.07 0.16 -7.06
N VAL A 82 4.33 0.55 -7.07
CA VAL A 82 4.76 1.93 -7.27
C VAL A 82 5.37 2.06 -8.65
N GLN A 83 4.91 3.06 -9.40
CA GLN A 83 5.46 3.38 -10.73
C GLN A 83 5.85 4.85 -10.79
N GLU A 84 7.12 5.11 -11.06
CA GLU A 84 7.63 6.44 -11.34
C GLU A 84 7.63 6.73 -12.85
N ARG A 85 7.20 7.94 -13.22
CA ARG A 85 7.37 8.48 -14.56
C ARG A 85 7.96 9.88 -14.49
N GLN A 86 9.16 10.03 -15.02
CA GLN A 86 9.84 11.32 -15.11
C GLN A 86 9.47 12.06 -16.39
N ARG A 87 9.46 13.40 -16.35
CA ARG A 87 9.06 14.26 -17.49
C ARG A 87 7.69 13.87 -18.04
N ALA A 88 6.79 13.50 -17.15
CA ALA A 88 5.44 13.07 -17.49
C ALA A 88 4.58 14.29 -17.83
N GLN A 89 3.68 14.15 -18.80
CA GLN A 89 2.69 15.17 -19.10
C GLN A 89 1.35 14.73 -18.47
N VAL A 90 1.00 15.34 -17.35
CA VAL A 90 -0.19 14.97 -16.58
C VAL A 90 -1.36 15.86 -17.00
N ASP A 91 -2.39 15.27 -17.60
CA ASP A 91 -3.65 15.94 -17.92
C ASP A 91 -4.63 15.75 -16.75
N THR A 92 -4.85 16.84 -16.02
CA THR A 92 -5.71 16.89 -14.83
C THR A 92 -7.08 17.52 -15.10
N ARG A 93 -7.46 17.73 -16.38
CA ARG A 93 -8.76 18.35 -16.75
C ARG A 93 -9.96 17.55 -16.22
N ASP A 94 -9.81 16.24 -16.06
CA ASP A 94 -10.77 15.38 -15.38
C ASP A 94 -10.11 14.79 -14.11
N PRO A 95 -10.48 15.25 -12.91
CA PRO A 95 -9.93 14.73 -11.64
C PRO A 95 -10.25 13.25 -11.41
N ALA A 96 -11.32 12.73 -12.01
CA ALA A 96 -11.68 11.32 -11.93
C ALA A 96 -10.87 10.46 -12.92
N ASN A 97 -10.40 11.05 -14.02
CA ASN A 97 -9.66 10.38 -15.09
C ASN A 97 -8.37 11.11 -15.43
N VAL A 98 -7.43 11.14 -14.49
CA VAL A 98 -6.09 11.72 -14.70
C VAL A 98 -5.34 10.91 -15.74
N LYS A 99 -4.92 11.56 -16.85
CA LYS A 99 -4.16 10.89 -17.91
C LYS A 99 -2.70 11.28 -17.82
N ILE A 100 -1.84 10.29 -17.69
CA ILE A 100 -0.38 10.48 -17.74
C ILE A 100 0.09 10.13 -19.15
N ASN A 101 0.46 11.14 -19.93
CA ASN A 101 0.96 10.98 -21.30
C ASN A 101 2.48 11.08 -21.34
N GLY A 102 3.11 10.22 -22.14
CA GLY A 102 4.57 10.21 -22.30
C GLY A 102 5.33 9.91 -21.00
N GLY A 103 6.49 10.55 -20.87
CA GLY A 103 7.42 10.37 -19.75
C GLY A 103 8.37 9.17 -19.93
N ARG A 104 9.49 9.20 -19.22
CA ARG A 104 10.41 8.07 -19.10
C ARG A 104 10.01 7.26 -17.87
N ALA A 105 9.86 5.95 -18.04
CA ALA A 105 9.71 5.05 -16.90
C ALA A 105 10.94 5.19 -16.00
N GLY A 106 10.69 5.49 -14.73
CA GLY A 106 11.70 5.49 -13.67
C GLY A 106 11.70 4.14 -12.98
N THR A 107 11.78 4.16 -11.65
CA THR A 107 11.76 2.95 -10.83
C THR A 107 10.35 2.37 -10.75
N ASP A 108 10.23 1.05 -10.86
CA ASP A 108 9.04 0.30 -10.53
C ASP A 108 9.33 -0.83 -9.54
N PHE A 109 8.50 -0.95 -8.52
CA PHE A 109 8.67 -1.95 -7.48
C PHE A 109 7.35 -2.21 -6.76
N GLU A 110 7.27 -3.38 -6.14
CA GLU A 110 6.17 -3.75 -5.25
C GLU A 110 6.68 -3.69 -3.80
N VAL A 111 5.95 -2.95 -2.97
CA VAL A 111 6.12 -2.97 -1.52
C VAL A 111 4.85 -3.51 -0.89
N GLY A 112 4.98 -4.25 0.19
CA GLY A 112 3.84 -4.60 1.02
C GLY A 112 4.13 -4.42 2.49
N MET A 113 3.11 -4.69 3.30
CA MET A 113 3.16 -4.56 4.74
C MET A 113 3.19 -5.95 5.39
N ASP A 114 4.04 -6.12 6.40
CA ASP A 114 4.06 -7.32 7.26
C ASP A 114 3.11 -7.19 8.46
N GLU A 115 2.99 -8.23 9.27
CA GLU A 115 2.13 -8.26 10.47
C GLU A 115 2.54 -7.26 11.56
N ASN A 116 3.79 -6.77 11.51
CA ASN A 116 4.32 -5.78 12.44
C ASN A 116 4.14 -4.35 11.93
N GLY A 117 3.61 -4.18 10.71
CA GLY A 117 3.44 -2.90 10.06
C GLY A 117 4.68 -2.36 9.37
N ASN A 118 5.71 -3.18 9.17
CA ASN A 118 6.88 -2.79 8.39
C ASN A 118 6.55 -2.89 6.90
N VAL A 119 6.81 -1.80 6.19
CA VAL A 119 6.61 -1.71 4.76
C VAL A 119 7.94 -1.91 4.06
N GLY A 120 7.99 -2.79 3.06
CA GLY A 120 9.23 -3.12 2.37
C GLY A 120 9.01 -3.96 1.12
N VAL A 121 10.05 -4.04 0.28
CA VAL A 121 10.04 -4.88 -0.92
C VAL A 121 9.99 -6.34 -0.49
N GLY A 122 9.02 -7.08 -1.02
CA GLY A 122 8.80 -8.48 -0.67
C GLY A 122 8.09 -8.72 0.68
N ASN A 123 7.87 -7.68 1.48
CA ASN A 123 7.01 -7.78 2.65
C ASN A 123 5.58 -8.00 2.18
N ARG A 124 4.92 -9.02 2.73
CA ARG A 124 3.51 -9.31 2.51
C ARG A 124 3.06 -10.33 3.53
N ILE A 125 1.82 -10.24 3.95
CA ILE A 125 1.18 -11.34 4.66
C ILE A 125 0.70 -12.36 3.61
N PRO A 126 1.10 -13.64 3.69
CA PRO A 126 0.58 -14.66 2.79
C PRO A 126 -0.95 -14.76 2.88
N ALA A 127 -1.65 -14.89 1.76
CA ALA A 127 -3.11 -15.05 1.77
C ALA A 127 -3.57 -16.32 2.53
N SER A 128 -2.72 -17.34 2.61
CA SER A 128 -2.95 -18.58 3.38
C SER A 128 -2.51 -18.49 4.84
N ALA A 129 -1.98 -17.35 5.29
CA ALA A 129 -1.57 -17.17 6.67
C ALA A 129 -2.79 -17.27 7.59
N ASN A 130 -2.66 -18.02 8.68
CA ASN A 130 -3.68 -18.01 9.72
C ASN A 130 -3.48 -16.75 10.56
N LEU A 131 -4.41 -15.81 10.52
CA LEU A 131 -4.26 -14.51 11.19
C LEU A 131 -5.18 -14.41 12.40
N SER A 132 -4.67 -13.75 13.43
CA SER A 132 -5.42 -13.36 14.62
C SER A 132 -5.04 -11.94 15.03
N ILE A 133 -5.97 -11.25 15.69
CA ILE A 133 -5.72 -9.98 16.38
C ILE A 133 -5.77 -10.31 17.86
N GLY A 134 -4.67 -10.10 18.58
CA GLY A 134 -4.68 -10.34 20.03
C GLY A 134 -5.25 -9.17 20.82
N ASP A 135 -5.38 -9.36 22.13
CA ASP A 135 -6.00 -8.38 23.04
C ASP A 135 -5.23 -7.05 23.11
N ASP A 136 -3.95 -7.05 22.71
CA ASP A 136 -3.11 -5.85 22.55
C ASP A 136 -3.33 -5.12 21.20
N GLY A 137 -4.29 -5.58 20.41
CA GLY A 137 -4.60 -5.04 19.09
C GLY A 137 -3.53 -5.32 18.04
N ARG A 138 -2.57 -6.23 18.28
CA ARG A 138 -1.54 -6.60 17.30
C ARG A 138 -1.95 -7.78 16.43
N VAL A 139 -1.61 -7.70 15.15
CA VAL A 139 -1.75 -8.80 14.20
C VAL A 139 -0.71 -9.87 14.52
N ARG A 140 -1.13 -11.13 14.51
CA ARG A 140 -0.26 -12.29 14.71
C ARG A 140 -0.52 -13.31 13.60
N VAL A 141 0.57 -13.82 13.02
CA VAL A 141 0.54 -14.95 12.10
C VAL A 141 0.67 -16.23 12.92
N GLY A 142 -0.41 -16.99 13.00
CA GLY A 142 -0.39 -18.35 13.52
C GLY A 142 0.37 -19.26 12.56
N ASN A 143 1.21 -20.15 13.10
CA ASN A 143 1.80 -21.21 12.30
C ASN A 143 0.67 -21.97 11.61
N ALA A 144 0.71 -22.05 10.27
CA ALA A 144 -0.11 -23.00 9.54
C ALA A 144 0.08 -24.36 10.23
N PHE A 145 -1.01 -24.93 10.74
CA PHE A 145 -0.98 -26.23 11.40
C PHE A 145 -0.13 -27.16 10.53
N GLY A 146 1.02 -27.58 11.06
CA GLY A 146 1.78 -28.65 10.47
C GLY A 146 0.80 -29.80 10.33
N TYR A 147 0.47 -30.18 9.11
CA TYR A 147 -0.14 -31.47 8.84
C TYR A 147 0.85 -32.49 9.38
N GLY A 148 0.62 -32.96 10.61
CA GLY A 148 1.22 -34.16 11.14
C GLY A 148 0.91 -35.26 10.13
N ARG A 149 1.95 -35.76 9.47
CA ARG A 149 1.83 -36.97 8.66
C ARG A 149 1.59 -38.14 9.61
N PRO A 150 0.62 -39.03 9.32
CA PRO A 150 0.42 -40.27 10.07
C PRO A 150 1.62 -41.22 9.93
#